data_AF-A0A1C6AQE1-F1
#
_entry.id   AF-A0A1C6AQE1-F1
#
_cell.length_a   1.000
_cell.length_b   1.000
_cell.length_c   1.000
_cell.angle_alpha   90.00
_cell.angle_beta   90.00
_cell.angle_gamma   90.00
#
_symmetry.space_group_name_H-M   'P 1'
#
loop_
_entity.id
_entity.type
_entity.pdbx_description
1 polymer ?
#
loop_
_entity_poly.entity_id
_entity_poly.type
_entity_poly.pdbx_seq_one_letter_code
_entity_poly.pdbx_strand_id
1 'polypeptide(L)'
;MAAEVEGILLWAFEGLQRLVKNGFQFIESDRAKRNRELVKRDNNNVFDFLESEGYIHLKADACTSSKELYEVYKMWCEENSLNAIKARGFSDALIANQCRYNLESTNNIVNSSGRRVRGFVGIEALVQPDLTPNGWRA
;
A
#
# COMPACT_ATOMS: atom_id res chain seq x y z
N MET A 1 4.79 -26.64 -44.31
CA MET A 1 5.06 -26.55 -42.86
C MET A 1 6.54 -26.18 -42.61
N ALA A 2 7.07 -25.17 -43.31
CA ALA A 2 8.51 -24.79 -43.26
C ALA A 2 8.73 -23.29 -42.95
N ALA A 3 7.70 -22.45 -43.08
CA ALA A 3 7.81 -21.01 -42.85
C ALA A 3 7.86 -20.61 -41.36
N GLU A 4 7.33 -21.44 -40.46
CA GLU A 4 7.32 -21.16 -39.02
C GLU A 4 8.70 -21.37 -38.37
N VAL A 5 9.49 -22.31 -38.91
CA VAL A 5 10.85 -22.62 -38.40
C VAL A 5 11.83 -21.51 -38.73
N GLU A 6 11.72 -20.92 -39.93
CA GLU A 6 12.58 -19.82 -40.37
C GLU A 6 12.33 -18.54 -39.56
N GLY A 7 11.07 -18.26 -39.21
CA GLY A 7 10.70 -17.17 -38.31
C GLY A 7 11.26 -17.33 -36.89
N ILE A 8 11.20 -18.54 -36.32
CA ILE A 8 11.76 -18.84 -34.99
C ILE A 8 13.29 -18.71 -35.01
N LEU A 9 13.96 -19.21 -36.06
CA LEU A 9 15.41 -19.15 -36.18
C LEU A 9 15.90 -17.71 -36.31
N LEU A 10 15.25 -16.90 -37.15
CA LEU A 10 15.59 -15.48 -37.32
C LEU A 10 15.37 -14.70 -36.03
N TRP A 11 14.27 -14.97 -35.30
CA TRP A 11 13.99 -14.33 -34.02
C TRP A 11 15.01 -14.70 -32.94
N ALA A 12 15.39 -15.98 -32.86
CA ALA A 12 16.44 -16.45 -31.94
C ALA A 12 17.82 -15.85 -32.28
N PHE A 13 18.14 -15.74 -33.57
CA PHE A 13 19.38 -15.15 -34.05
C PHE A 13 19.47 -13.65 -33.73
N GLU A 14 18.39 -12.90 -33.95
CA GLU A 14 18.30 -11.49 -33.58
C GLU A 14 18.44 -11.28 -32.06
N GLY A 15 17.78 -12.14 -31.26
CA GLY A 15 17.92 -12.14 -29.81
C GLY A 15 19.35 -12.40 -29.34
N LEU A 16 20.04 -13.34 -29.97
CA LEU A 16 21.44 -13.66 -29.70
C LEU A 16 22.38 -12.51 -30.08
N GLN A 17 22.18 -11.88 -31.25
CA GLN A 17 22.96 -10.70 -31.66
C GLN A 17 22.79 -9.54 -30.66
N ARG A 18 21.57 -9.35 -30.14
CA ARG A 18 21.30 -8.34 -29.10
C ARG A 18 21.99 -8.68 -27.78
N LEU A 19 22.05 -9.94 -27.38
CA LEU A 19 22.77 -10.37 -26.17
C LEU A 19 24.28 -10.17 -26.30
N VAL A 20 24.87 -10.55 -27.43
CA VAL A 20 26.30 -10.39 -27.68
C VAL A 20 26.71 -8.91 -27.66
N LYS A 21 25.92 -8.03 -28.29
CA LYS A 21 26.15 -6.58 -28.28
C LYS A 21 26.09 -5.97 -26.86
N ASN A 22 25.34 -6.56 -25.95
CA ASN A 22 25.16 -6.09 -24.58
C ASN A 22 26.03 -6.84 -23.56
N GLY A 23 27.10 -7.51 -24.00
CA GLY A 23 28.02 -8.21 -23.10
C GLY A 23 27.37 -9.38 -22.34
N PHE A 24 26.44 -10.08 -22.99
CA PHE A 24 25.66 -11.19 -22.40
C PHE A 24 24.79 -10.79 -21.20
N GLN A 25 24.55 -9.48 -20.99
CA GLN A 25 23.65 -9.00 -19.96
C GLN A 25 22.25 -8.77 -20.56
N PHE A 26 21.24 -9.38 -19.94
CA PHE A 26 19.85 -9.08 -20.26
C PHE A 26 19.53 -7.64 -19.84
N ILE A 27 19.07 -6.82 -20.79
CA ILE A 27 18.62 -5.46 -20.48
C ILE A 27 17.21 -5.55 -19.88
N GLU A 28 17.08 -5.22 -18.60
CA GLU A 28 15.79 -4.97 -17.98
C GLU A 28 15.21 -3.67 -18.57
N SER A 29 14.17 -3.80 -19.39
CA SER A 29 13.47 -2.66 -20.02
C SER A 29 12.85 -1.74 -18.97
N ASP A 30 12.92 -0.42 -19.16
CA ASP A 30 12.21 0.59 -18.35
C ASP A 30 10.70 0.36 -18.29
N ARG A 31 10.14 -0.40 -19.24
CA ARG A 31 8.73 -0.82 -19.24
C ARG A 31 8.45 -1.88 -18.19
N ALA A 32 9.40 -2.77 -17.89
CA ALA A 32 9.30 -3.75 -16.81
C ALA A 32 9.44 -3.08 -15.43
N LYS A 33 10.32 -2.08 -15.29
CA LYS A 33 10.41 -1.24 -14.08
C LYS A 33 9.10 -0.48 -13.83
N ARG A 34 8.56 0.18 -14.86
CA ARG A 34 7.27 0.87 -14.77
C ARG A 34 6.10 -0.07 -14.49
N ASN A 35 6.06 -1.27 -15.06
CA ASN A 35 5.02 -2.26 -14.70
C ASN A 35 5.16 -2.72 -13.24
N ARG A 36 6.37 -2.89 -12.72
CA ARG A 36 6.59 -3.18 -11.29
C ARG A 36 6.10 -2.05 -10.40
N GLU A 37 6.30 -0.79 -10.79
CA GLU A 37 5.85 0.37 -10.03
C GLU A 37 4.34 0.61 -10.15
N LEU A 38 3.74 0.34 -11.31
CA LEU A 38 2.28 0.39 -11.50
C LEU A 38 1.58 -0.70 -10.70
N VAL A 39 2.09 -1.94 -10.71
CA VAL A 39 1.56 -3.04 -9.86
C VAL A 39 1.78 -2.76 -8.36
N LYS A 40 2.80 -1.99 -7.98
CA LYS A 40 2.96 -1.50 -6.60
C LYS A 40 2.01 -0.35 -6.24
N ARG A 41 1.58 0.44 -7.22
CA ARG A 41 0.63 1.56 -7.03
C ARG A 41 -0.83 1.08 -6.94
N ASP A 42 -1.17 0.01 -7.65
CA ASP A 42 -2.51 -0.61 -7.67
C ASP A 42 -2.95 -1.26 -6.33
N ASN A 43 -2.09 -1.27 -5.31
CA ASN A 43 -2.36 -1.92 -4.02
C ASN A 43 -2.25 -0.96 -2.83
N ASN A 44 -2.28 0.36 -3.07
CA ASN A 44 -2.30 1.37 -2.00
C ASN A 44 -3.70 1.99 -1.87
N ASN A 45 -4.69 1.15 -1.58
CA ASN A 45 -5.98 1.55 -1.03
C ASN A 45 -5.87 2.36 0.29
N VAL A 46 -4.67 2.52 0.84
CA VAL A 46 -4.36 3.49 1.91
C VAL A 46 -4.64 4.92 1.47
N PHE A 47 -4.43 5.27 0.19
CA PHE A 47 -4.75 6.61 -0.30
C PHE A 47 -6.25 6.84 -0.35
N ASP A 48 -6.99 5.90 -0.95
CA ASP A 48 -8.45 5.93 -0.95
C ASP A 48 -9.04 5.97 0.47
N PHE A 49 -8.45 5.22 1.40
CA PHE A 49 -8.81 5.30 2.83
C PHE A 49 -8.56 6.70 3.42
N LEU A 50 -7.41 7.31 3.11
CA LEU A 50 -7.05 8.65 3.59
C LEU A 50 -7.93 9.75 2.97
N GLU A 51 -8.45 9.53 1.76
CA GLU A 51 -9.35 10.44 1.06
C GLU A 51 -10.83 10.15 1.37
N SER A 52 -11.15 8.99 1.96
CA SER A 52 -12.52 8.63 2.32
C SER A 52 -13.03 9.45 3.52
N GLU A 53 -14.12 10.17 3.31
CA GLU A 53 -14.81 10.91 4.37
C GLU A 53 -15.75 9.96 5.15
N GLY A 54 -15.55 9.82 6.46
CA GLY A 54 -16.45 9.09 7.36
C GLY A 54 -15.77 8.15 8.36
N TYR A 55 -14.60 7.61 8.02
CA TYR A 55 -13.85 6.68 8.90
C TYR A 55 -12.74 7.39 9.66
N ILE A 56 -12.13 8.39 9.04
CA ILE A 56 -11.06 9.19 9.60
C ILE A 56 -11.34 10.68 9.44
N HIS A 57 -10.76 11.48 10.31
CA HIS A 57 -10.73 12.92 10.20
C HIS A 57 -9.29 13.41 10.33
N LEU A 58 -8.82 14.16 9.34
CA LEU A 58 -7.50 14.78 9.39
C LEU A 58 -7.58 16.04 10.26
N LYS A 59 -7.09 15.93 11.50
CA LYS A 59 -7.13 16.99 12.50
C LYS A 59 -5.78 17.09 13.17
N ALA A 60 -5.13 18.24 13.04
CA ALA A 60 -3.77 18.48 13.53
C ALA A 60 -3.58 18.17 15.02
N ASP A 61 -4.60 18.43 15.84
CA ASP A 61 -4.55 18.23 17.29
C ASP A 61 -4.93 16.80 17.73
N ALA A 62 -5.36 15.95 16.81
CA ALA A 62 -5.77 14.58 17.12
C ALA A 62 -4.59 13.61 17.07
N CYS A 63 -4.60 12.63 17.97
CA CYS A 63 -3.62 11.55 17.99
C CYS A 63 -4.33 10.20 18.12
N THR A 64 -3.98 9.27 17.23
CA THR A 64 -4.58 7.92 17.21
C THR A 64 -3.49 6.86 17.16
N SER A 65 -3.65 5.75 17.88
CA SER A 65 -2.65 4.68 17.87
C SER A 65 -2.56 4.00 16.50
N SER A 66 -1.38 3.48 16.15
CA SER A 66 -1.21 2.75 14.89
C SER A 66 -2.09 1.49 14.82
N LYS A 67 -2.41 0.92 15.99
CA LYS A 67 -3.29 -0.25 16.09
C LYS A 67 -4.72 0.13 15.74
N GLU A 68 -5.27 1.18 16.37
CA GLU A 68 -6.63 1.63 16.11
C GLU A 68 -6.81 2.05 14.65
N LEU A 69 -5.88 2.84 14.10
CA LEU A 69 -5.91 3.23 12.69
C LEU A 69 -5.91 2.04 11.74
N TYR A 70 -5.15 0.99 12.06
CA TYR A 70 -5.09 -0.20 11.23
C TYR A 70 -6.40 -1.01 11.28
N GLU A 71 -7.05 -1.11 12.45
CA GLU A 71 -8.35 -1.77 12.56
C GLU A 71 -9.43 -1.01 11.78
N VAL A 72 -9.47 0.32 11.87
CA VAL A 72 -10.40 1.14 11.07
C VAL A 72 -10.14 1.00 9.58
N TYR A 73 -8.87 1.04 9.16
CA TYR A 73 -8.49 0.79 7.76
C TYR A 73 -8.93 -0.60 7.29
N LYS A 74 -8.79 -1.62 8.14
CA LYS A 74 -9.20 -2.99 7.81
C LYS A 74 -10.72 -3.09 7.63
N MET A 75 -11.50 -2.48 8.53
CA MET A 75 -12.97 -2.43 8.39
C MET A 75 -13.39 -1.73 7.10
N TRP A 76 -12.81 -0.55 6.82
CA TRP A 76 -13.06 0.15 5.56
C TRP A 76 -12.71 -0.70 4.34
N CYS A 77 -11.61 -1.44 4.41
CA CYS A 77 -11.19 -2.34 3.35
C CYS A 77 -12.17 -3.51 3.15
N GLU A 78 -12.71 -4.08 4.23
CA GLU A 78 -13.75 -5.13 4.19
C GLU A 78 -15.06 -4.60 3.59
N GLU A 79 -15.50 -3.39 3.97
CA GLU A 79 -16.72 -2.77 3.44
C GLU A 79 -16.59 -2.38 1.96
N ASN A 80 -15.41 -1.97 1.52
CA ASN A 80 -15.16 -1.61 0.12
C ASN A 80 -14.76 -2.81 -0.76
N SER A 81 -14.78 -4.05 -0.23
CA SER A 81 -14.34 -5.26 -0.93
C SER A 81 -12.91 -5.17 -1.51
N LEU A 82 -12.03 -4.49 -0.78
CA LEU A 82 -10.62 -4.29 -1.11
C LEU A 82 -9.73 -5.26 -0.32
N ASN A 83 -8.48 -5.45 -0.78
CA ASN A 83 -7.51 -6.28 -0.06
C ASN A 83 -6.69 -5.44 0.93
N ALA A 84 -6.80 -5.73 2.23
CA ALA A 84 -6.07 -4.98 3.25
C ALA A 84 -4.58 -5.33 3.19
N ILE A 85 -3.73 -4.30 3.11
CA ILE A 85 -2.28 -4.50 3.23
C ILE A 85 -1.91 -4.82 4.68
N LYS A 86 -0.75 -5.45 4.89
CA LYS A 86 -0.27 -5.78 6.26
C LYS A 86 0.00 -4.49 7.06
N ALA A 87 -0.22 -4.54 8.37
CA ALA A 87 -0.01 -3.41 9.30
C ALA A 87 1.34 -2.68 9.16
N ARG A 88 2.42 -3.42 8.87
CA ARG A 88 3.73 -2.83 8.61
C ARG A 88 3.76 -1.99 7.33
N GLY A 89 3.20 -2.51 6.25
CA GLY A 89 3.07 -1.79 4.98
C GLY A 89 2.15 -0.57 5.11
N PHE A 90 1.08 -0.68 5.89
CA PHE A 90 0.21 0.46 6.23
C PHE A 90 0.96 1.57 6.98
N SER A 91 1.72 1.20 8.02
CA SER A 91 2.53 2.16 8.77
C SER A 91 3.60 2.82 7.90
N ASP A 92 4.30 2.04 7.07
CA ASP A 92 5.31 2.56 6.14
C ASP A 92 4.68 3.50 5.10
N ALA A 93 3.47 3.19 4.61
CA ALA A 93 2.72 4.04 3.68
C ALA A 93 2.30 5.38 4.34
N LEU A 94 1.83 5.35 5.59
CA LEU A 94 1.52 6.58 6.34
C LEU A 94 2.76 7.45 6.57
N ILE A 95 3.89 6.84 6.95
CA ILE A 95 5.17 7.56 7.15
C ILE A 95 5.65 8.17 5.84
N ALA A 96 5.57 7.43 4.72
CA ALA A 96 5.97 7.94 3.41
C ALA A 96 5.12 9.13 2.96
N ASN A 97 3.86 9.20 3.40
CA ASN A 97 2.91 10.26 3.05
C ASN A 97 2.70 11.30 4.15
N GLN A 98 3.55 11.29 5.19
CA GLN A 98 3.44 12.19 6.34
C GLN A 98 3.44 13.66 5.93
N CYS A 99 4.29 14.04 4.96
CA CYS A 99 4.37 15.41 4.46
C CYS A 99 3.14 15.82 3.62
N ARG A 100 2.46 14.85 2.98
CA ARG A 100 1.33 15.12 2.08
C ARG A 100 0.04 15.35 2.85
N TYR A 101 -0.15 14.62 3.95
CA TYR A 101 -1.34 14.71 4.81
C TYR A 101 -1.07 15.41 6.14
N ASN A 102 0.12 16.01 6.29
CA ASN A 102 0.55 16.72 7.49
C ASN A 102 0.40 15.87 8.78
N LEU A 103 0.80 14.60 8.67
CA LEU A 103 0.80 13.62 9.76
C LEU A 103 2.17 13.57 10.43
N GLU A 104 2.22 13.28 11.72
CA GLU A 104 3.47 13.03 12.43
C GLU A 104 3.45 11.66 13.10
N SER A 105 4.43 10.79 12.77
CA SER A 105 4.58 9.52 13.48
C SER A 105 5.14 9.76 14.88
N THR A 106 4.45 9.27 15.90
CA THR A 106 4.85 9.42 17.30
C THR A 106 4.83 8.09 18.05
N ASN A 107 5.74 7.94 19.01
CA ASN A 107 5.80 6.77 19.91
C ASN A 107 5.24 7.08 21.30
N ASN A 108 4.65 8.27 21.49
CA ASN A 108 4.22 8.79 22.78
C ASN A 108 2.71 8.79 22.98
N ILE A 109 1.95 8.10 22.14
CA ILE A 109 0.50 8.03 22.33
C ILE A 109 0.23 7.14 23.54
N VAL A 110 -0.58 7.66 24.47
CA VAL A 110 -1.01 6.95 25.66
C VAL A 110 -2.29 6.20 25.30
N ASN A 111 -2.21 4.87 25.27
CA ASN A 111 -3.40 4.05 25.09
C ASN A 111 -4.27 4.09 26.37
N SER A 112 -5.54 3.71 26.28
CA SER A 112 -6.51 3.58 27.38
C SER A 112 -5.99 2.76 28.58
N SER A 113 -5.00 1.88 28.37
CA SER A 113 -4.32 1.12 29.43
C SER A 113 -3.11 1.84 30.07
N GLY A 114 -2.88 3.12 29.76
CA GLY A 114 -1.77 3.93 30.29
C GLY A 114 -0.37 3.59 29.70
N ARG A 115 -0.30 2.69 28.71
CA ARG A 115 0.96 2.31 28.04
C ARG A 115 1.25 3.22 26.86
N ARG A 116 2.52 3.57 26.68
CA ARG A 116 3.00 4.30 25.49
C ARG A 116 3.05 3.36 24.30
N VAL A 117 2.40 3.76 23.22
CA VAL A 117 2.32 3.01 21.96
C VAL A 117 2.68 3.90 20.78
N ARG A 118 3.07 3.25 19.68
CA ARG A 118 3.24 3.93 18.39
C ARG A 118 1.88 4.36 17.83
N GLY A 119 1.88 5.51 17.16
CA GLY A 119 0.72 6.02 16.45
C GLY A 119 1.07 7.26 15.63
N PHE A 120 0.03 7.99 15.27
CA PHE A 120 0.13 9.14 14.37
C PHE A 120 -0.65 10.32 14.96
N VAL A 121 -0.06 11.50 14.86
CA VAL A 121 -0.67 12.81 15.15
C VAL A 121 -1.12 13.42 13.83
N GLY A 122 -2.22 14.17 13.84
CA GLY A 122 -2.82 14.75 12.64
C GLY A 122 -3.99 13.93 12.07
N ILE A 123 -4.33 12.80 12.72
CA ILE A 123 -5.41 11.92 12.29
C ILE A 123 -6.22 11.39 13.48
N GLU A 124 -7.53 11.48 13.34
CA GLU A 124 -8.53 10.99 14.27
C GLU A 124 -9.29 9.84 13.60
N ALA A 125 -9.36 8.68 14.24
CA ALA A 125 -10.30 7.64 13.82
C ALA A 125 -11.69 7.99 14.38
N LEU A 126 -12.67 8.22 13.49
CA LEU A 126 -14.05 8.56 13.89
C LEU A 126 -14.85 7.31 14.25
N VAL A 127 -14.48 6.17 13.69
CA VAL A 127 -15.07 4.87 14.02
C VAL A 127 -14.22 4.24 15.11
N GLN A 128 -14.83 3.97 16.27
CA GLN A 128 -14.20 3.09 17.24
C GLN A 128 -14.37 1.66 16.72
N PRO A 129 -13.28 0.89 16.57
CA PRO A 129 -13.40 -0.56 16.40
C PRO A 129 -13.89 -1.09 17.75
N ASP A 130 -15.20 -1.10 17.92
CA ASP A 130 -15.86 -1.57 19.12
C ASP A 130 -15.32 -2.97 19.44
N LEU A 131 -14.94 -3.18 20.71
CA LEU A 131 -14.62 -4.49 21.27
C LEU A 131 -15.88 -5.39 21.28
N THR A 132 -16.46 -5.73 20.14
CA THR A 132 -17.51 -6.75 20.05
C THR A 132 -17.52 -7.43 18.67
N PRO A 133 -17.18 -8.73 18.58
CA PRO A 133 -17.58 -9.55 17.44
C PRO A 133 -19.06 -9.91 17.63
N ASN A 134 -19.98 -8.97 17.42
CA ASN A 134 -21.42 -9.23 17.29
C ASN A 134 -22.15 -7.91 17.01
N GLY A 135 -22.49 -7.66 15.75
CA GLY A 135 -23.27 -6.45 15.44
C GLY A 135 -23.76 -6.26 14.01
N TRP A 136 -23.59 -7.22 13.09
CA TRP A 136 -24.25 -7.15 11.77
C TRP A 136 -25.45 -8.10 11.74
N ARG A 137 -26.56 -7.62 12.32
CA ARG A 137 -27.91 -8.05 11.95
C ARG A 137 -28.79 -6.80 11.85
N ALA A 138 -29.07 -6.41 10.62
CA ALA A 138 -30.32 -5.78 10.21
C ALA A 138 -30.65 -6.33 8.82
#